data_AF-A0A9X3LUC5-F1
#
_entry.id   AF-A0A9X3LUC5-F1
#
_cell.length_a   1.000
_cell.length_b   1.000
_cell.length_c   1.000
_cell.angle_alpha   90.00
_cell.angle_beta   90.00
_cell.angle_gamma   90.00
#
_symmetry.space_group_name_H-M   'P 1'
#
loop_
_entity.id
_entity.type
_entity.pdbx_description
1 polymer ?
#
loop_
_entity_poly.entity_id
_entity_poly.type
_entity_poly.pdbx_seq_one_letter_code
_entity_poly.pdbx_strand_id
1 'polypeptide(L)'
;MNNWKEIVPWVITAVAVFTSIGFAITLATSAPDGVKTTLDFIARLFGPICAAGIAWAGVDHTVRNSRKQDQSKEWYANVRWAADLCKDKNQTSVQIGVAVLDSLDDLPFLGTEEQKLIDELLKTVVDSLAESDNMDNTITSEIADEKEAR
;
A
#
# COMPACT_ATOMS: atom_id res chain seq x y z
N MET A 1 -2.43 -23.00 -17.50
CA MET A 1 -3.27 -21.82 -17.24
C MET A 1 -4.50 -22.28 -16.46
N ASN A 2 -4.65 -21.82 -15.21
CA ASN A 2 -5.74 -22.26 -14.34
C ASN A 2 -6.96 -21.34 -14.52
N ASN A 3 -7.93 -21.79 -15.32
CA ASN A 3 -9.18 -21.07 -15.61
C ASN A 3 -10.15 -21.06 -14.42
N TRP A 4 -9.70 -21.51 -13.25
CA TRP A 4 -10.49 -21.65 -12.03
C TRP A 4 -11.13 -20.34 -11.58
N LYS A 5 -10.43 -19.21 -11.75
CA LYS A 5 -10.96 -17.89 -11.39
C LYS A 5 -12.13 -17.45 -12.28
N GLU A 6 -12.21 -17.93 -13.51
CA GLU A 6 -13.26 -17.58 -14.48
C GLU A 6 -14.48 -18.50 -14.39
N ILE A 7 -14.27 -19.76 -13.99
CA ILE A 7 -15.33 -20.79 -13.94
C ILE A 7 -16.14 -20.71 -12.65
N VAL A 8 -15.52 -20.34 -11.52
CA VAL A 8 -16.16 -20.27 -10.21
C VAL A 8 -17.44 -19.40 -10.20
N PRO A 9 -17.47 -18.19 -10.79
CA PRO A 9 -18.69 -17.38 -10.84
C PRO A 9 -19.85 -18.07 -11.55
N TRP A 10 -19.59 -18.78 -12.66
CA TRP A 10 -20.62 -19.47 -13.45
C TRP A 10 -21.16 -20.73 -12.76
N VAL A 11 -20.32 -21.43 -12.01
CA VAL A 11 -20.75 -22.59 -11.21
C VAL A 11 -21.64 -22.13 -10.05
N ILE A 12 -21.27 -21.03 -9.38
CA ILE A 12 -22.07 -20.47 -8.29
C ILE A 12 -23.43 -20.01 -8.80
N THR A 13 -23.50 -19.31 -9.94
CA THR A 13 -24.77 -18.88 -10.53
C THR A 13 -25.63 -20.06 -10.97
N ALA A 14 -25.05 -21.08 -11.60
CA ALA A 14 -25.79 -22.28 -12.00
C ALA A 14 -26.41 -22.98 -10.77
N VAL A 15 -25.63 -23.23 -9.72
CA VAL A 15 -26.12 -23.87 -8.49
C VAL A 15 -27.24 -23.05 -7.85
N ALA A 16 -27.09 -21.72 -7.79
CA ALA A 16 -28.10 -20.83 -7.22
C ALA A 16 -29.41 -20.83 -8.02
N VAL A 17 -29.33 -20.84 -9.35
CA VAL A 17 -30.51 -20.91 -10.23
C VAL A 17 -31.23 -22.25 -10.06
N PHE A 18 -30.50 -23.36 -10.03
CA PHE A 18 -31.10 -24.69 -9.85
C PHE A 18 -31.75 -24.85 -8.47
N THR A 19 -31.12 -24.36 -7.40
CA THR A 19 -31.74 -24.36 -6.06
C THR A 19 -32.95 -23.46 -6.00
N SER A 20 -32.92 -22.28 -6.63
CA SER A 20 -34.07 -21.37 -6.70
C SER A 20 -35.27 -21.99 -7.44
N ILE A 21 -35.04 -22.66 -8.57
CA ILE A 21 -36.10 -23.34 -9.33
C ILE A 21 -36.69 -24.50 -8.53
N GLY A 22 -35.84 -25.36 -7.94
CA GLY A 22 -36.30 -26.47 -7.10
C GLY A 22 -37.09 -25.99 -5.89
N PHE A 23 -36.66 -24.88 -5.29
CA PHE A 23 -37.35 -24.22 -4.19
C PHE A 23 -38.72 -23.67 -4.61
N ALA A 24 -38.81 -23.00 -5.77
CA ALA A 24 -40.06 -22.48 -6.30
C ALA A 24 -41.07 -23.60 -6.62
N ILE A 25 -40.61 -24.71 -7.19
CA ILE A 25 -41.44 -25.90 -7.46
C ILE A 25 -41.94 -26.51 -6.14
N THR A 26 -41.08 -26.61 -5.13
CA THR A 26 -41.45 -27.12 -3.80
C THR A 26 -42.47 -26.21 -3.13
N LEU A 27 -42.33 -24.89 -3.26
CA LEU A 27 -43.27 -23.92 -2.71
C LEU A 27 -44.63 -23.96 -3.45
N ALA A 28 -44.62 -24.13 -4.76
CA ALA A 28 -45.83 -24.21 -5.58
C ALA A 28 -46.64 -25.50 -5.34
N THR A 29 -46.00 -26.56 -4.84
CA THR A 29 -46.62 -27.87 -4.59
C THR A 29 -46.92 -28.13 -3.11
N SER A 30 -46.47 -27.27 -2.19
CA SER A 30 -46.63 -27.46 -0.75
C SER A 30 -47.89 -26.80 -0.19
N ALA A 31 -48.47 -27.42 0.85
CA ALA A 31 -49.60 -26.89 1.60
C ALA A 31 -49.23 -25.60 2.35
N PRO A 32 -50.20 -24.75 2.75
CA PRO A 32 -49.96 -23.45 3.40
C PRO A 32 -49.04 -23.51 4.64
N ASP A 33 -49.01 -24.64 5.34
CA ASP A 33 -48.16 -24.86 6.51
C ASP A 33 -46.69 -25.09 6.15
N GLY A 34 -46.40 -25.70 5.00
CA GLY A 34 -45.04 -25.95 4.53
C GLY A 34 -44.29 -24.65 4.21
N VAL A 35 -44.98 -23.67 3.63
CA VAL A 35 -44.41 -22.36 3.27
C VAL A 35 -43.90 -21.61 4.51
N LYS A 36 -44.63 -21.68 5.63
CA LYS A 36 -44.23 -21.03 6.89
C LYS A 36 -42.96 -21.63 7.47
N THR A 37 -42.85 -22.96 7.49
CA THR A 37 -41.65 -23.67 7.97
C THR A 37 -40.43 -23.36 7.12
N THR A 38 -40.60 -23.25 5.81
CA THR A 38 -39.50 -22.90 4.90
C THR A 38 -39.05 -21.45 5.07
N LEU A 39 -39.98 -20.51 5.26
CA LEU A 39 -39.67 -19.11 5.51
C LEU A 39 -38.93 -18.93 6.84
N ASP A 40 -39.36 -19.64 7.88
CA ASP A 40 -38.70 -19.63 9.20
C ASP A 40 -37.28 -20.20 9.11
N PHE A 41 -37.07 -21.26 8.34
CA PHE A 41 -35.75 -21.83 8.08
C PHE A 41 -34.82 -20.86 7.34
N ILE A 42 -35.32 -20.16 6.32
CA ILE A 42 -34.58 -19.11 5.59
C ILE A 42 -34.23 -17.96 6.53
N ALA A 43 -35.19 -17.45 7.30
CA ALA A 43 -34.94 -16.37 8.25
C ALA A 43 -33.86 -16.74 9.27
N ARG A 44 -33.86 -17.98 9.74
CA ARG A 44 -32.91 -18.52 10.71
C ARG A 44 -31.50 -18.76 10.14
N LEU A 45 -31.38 -18.97 8.83
CA LEU A 45 -30.11 -19.11 8.11
C LEU A 45 -29.55 -17.75 7.66
N PHE A 46 -30.35 -16.93 7.00
CA PHE A 46 -29.88 -15.68 6.41
C PHE A 46 -29.67 -14.57 7.43
N GLY A 47 -30.40 -14.54 8.56
CA GLY A 47 -30.18 -13.55 9.61
C GLY A 47 -28.72 -13.51 10.12
N PRO A 48 -28.18 -14.64 10.62
CA PRO A 48 -26.79 -14.72 11.08
C PRO A 48 -25.75 -14.52 9.97
N ILE A 49 -25.99 -15.05 8.77
CA ILE A 49 -25.05 -14.94 7.64
C ILE A 49 -24.94 -13.48 7.17
N CYS A 50 -26.06 -12.77 7.05
CA CYS A 50 -26.06 -11.35 6.68
C CYS A 50 -25.37 -10.50 7.76
N ALA A 51 -25.63 -10.76 9.04
CA ALA A 51 -24.98 -10.07 10.13
C ALA A 51 -23.44 -10.28 10.12
N ALA A 52 -23.00 -11.52 9.91
CA ALA A 52 -21.58 -11.86 9.76
C ALA A 52 -20.95 -11.18 8.54
N GLY A 53 -21.68 -11.12 7.41
CA GLY A 53 -21.22 -10.45 6.20
C GLY A 53 -21.04 -8.95 6.37
N ILE A 54 -21.97 -8.27 7.05
CA ILE A 54 -21.87 -6.83 7.35
C ILE A 54 -20.68 -6.57 8.29
N ALA A 55 -20.53 -7.40 9.33
CA ALA A 55 -19.40 -7.29 10.25
C ALA A 55 -18.06 -7.51 9.53
N TRP A 56 -17.99 -8.51 8.65
CA TRP A 56 -16.80 -8.79 7.85
C TRP A 56 -16.48 -7.64 6.87
N ALA A 57 -17.48 -7.09 6.18
CA ALA A 57 -17.29 -5.97 5.27
C ALA A 57 -16.79 -4.71 5.99
N GLY A 58 -17.32 -4.43 7.19
CA GLY A 58 -16.84 -3.31 8.03
C GLY A 58 -15.40 -3.49 8.49
N VAL A 59 -15.02 -4.71 8.90
CA VAL A 59 -13.65 -5.04 9.31
C VAL A 59 -12.69 -5.00 8.12
N ASP A 60 -13.06 -5.58 6.97
CA ASP A 60 -12.23 -5.55 5.75
C ASP A 60 -11.95 -4.12 5.30
N HIS A 61 -12.99 -3.28 5.26
CA HIS A 61 -12.84 -1.87 4.91
C HIS A 61 -11.92 -1.14 5.89
N THR A 62 -12.08 -1.37 7.20
CA THR A 62 -11.25 -0.74 8.24
C THR A 62 -9.80 -1.20 8.16
N VAL A 63 -9.56 -2.51 8.05
CA VAL A 63 -8.21 -3.09 7.96
C VAL A 63 -7.49 -2.60 6.70
N ARG A 64 -8.19 -2.50 5.57
CA ARG A 64 -7.60 -1.97 4.32
C ARG A 64 -7.27 -0.49 4.42
N ASN A 65 -8.12 0.30 5.09
CA ASN A 65 -7.85 1.70 5.33
C ASN A 65 -6.67 1.90 6.30
N SER A 66 -6.63 1.14 7.41
CA SER A 66 -5.52 1.17 8.38
C SER A 66 -4.20 0.80 7.72
N ARG A 67 -4.17 -0.26 6.90
CA ARG A 67 -2.96 -0.65 6.17
C ARG A 67 -2.41 0.46 5.27
N LYS A 68 -3.29 1.18 4.55
CA LYS A 68 -2.88 2.33 3.73
C LYS A 68 -2.30 3.45 4.59
N GLN A 69 -2.95 3.78 5.70
CA GLN A 69 -2.47 4.81 6.62
C GLN A 69 -1.13 4.44 7.25
N ASP A 70 -0.94 3.19 7.63
CA ASP A 70 0.30 2.72 8.23
C ASP A 70 1.44 2.71 7.21
N GLN A 71 1.19 2.29 5.96
CA GLN A 71 2.15 2.39 4.86
C GLN A 71 2.62 3.82 4.62
N SER A 72 1.70 4.80 4.60
CA SER A 72 2.08 6.20 4.47
C SER A 72 2.94 6.68 5.65
N LYS A 73 2.57 6.32 6.89
CA LYS A 73 3.35 6.72 8.08
C LYS A 73 4.76 6.13 8.06
N GLU A 74 4.89 4.84 7.72
CA GLU A 74 6.19 4.18 7.59
C GLU A 74 7.04 4.84 6.51
N TRP A 75 6.44 5.20 5.38
CA TRP A 75 7.12 5.95 4.33
C TRP A 75 7.65 7.30 4.83
N TYR A 76 6.82 8.13 5.48
CA TYR A 76 7.26 9.42 6.02
C TYR A 76 8.38 9.25 7.08
N ALA A 77 8.30 8.21 7.91
CA ALA A 77 9.34 7.91 8.89
C ALA A 77 10.68 7.53 8.22
N ASN A 78 10.63 6.73 7.15
CA ASN A 78 11.81 6.33 6.38
C ASN A 78 12.44 7.51 5.63
N VAL A 79 11.62 8.37 5.01
CA VAL A 79 12.11 9.61 4.36
C VAL A 79 12.78 10.52 5.38
N ARG A 80 12.18 10.71 6.55
CA ARG A 80 12.79 11.52 7.61
C ARG A 80 14.12 10.95 8.07
N TRP A 81 14.18 9.64 8.29
CA TRP A 81 15.42 8.97 8.70
C TRP A 81 16.51 9.09 7.64
N ALA A 82 16.16 8.92 6.36
CA ALA A 82 17.10 9.09 5.26
C ALA A 82 17.59 10.54 5.13
N ALA A 83 16.71 11.52 5.35
CA ALA A 83 17.09 12.94 5.40
C ALA A 83 18.05 13.23 6.57
N ASP A 84 17.81 12.64 7.76
CA ASP A 84 18.70 12.78 8.91
C ASP A 84 20.09 12.16 8.63
N LEU A 85 20.15 11.04 7.89
CA LEU A 85 21.41 10.44 7.42
C LEU A 85 22.16 11.32 6.43
N CYS A 86 21.45 12.00 5.53
CA CYS A 86 22.06 12.90 4.55
C CYS A 86 22.67 14.16 5.19
N LYS A 87 22.29 14.48 6.42
CA LYS A 87 22.87 15.60 7.19
C LYS A 87 24.13 15.21 7.97
N ASP A 88 24.42 13.93 8.10
CA ASP A 88 25.58 13.44 8.85
C ASP A 88 26.90 13.80 8.13
N LYS A 89 27.98 13.96 8.89
CA LYS A 89 29.30 14.33 8.35
C LYS A 89 30.05 13.14 7.73
N ASN A 90 29.51 11.94 7.91
CA ASN A 90 30.08 10.72 7.38
C ASN A 90 29.57 10.48 5.95
N GLN A 91 30.47 10.51 4.97
CA GLN A 91 30.16 10.26 3.56
C GLN A 91 29.41 8.92 3.34
N THR A 92 29.69 7.91 4.16
CA THR A 92 28.98 6.62 4.10
C THR A 92 27.53 6.76 4.55
N SER A 93 27.26 7.53 5.61
CA SER A 93 25.90 7.81 6.09
C SER A 93 25.09 8.54 5.02
N VAL A 94 25.71 9.53 4.35
CA VAL A 94 25.06 10.29 3.27
C VAL A 94 24.74 9.39 2.07
N GLN A 95 25.67 8.54 1.64
CA GLN A 95 25.41 7.59 0.54
C GLN A 95 24.28 6.62 0.87
N ILE A 96 24.21 6.11 2.11
CA ILE A 96 23.10 5.27 2.56
C ILE A 96 21.79 6.06 2.53
N GLY A 97 21.79 7.30 3.01
CA GLY A 97 20.62 8.17 2.97
C GLY A 97 20.10 8.38 1.55
N VAL A 98 20.98 8.70 0.59
CA VAL A 98 20.62 8.89 -0.82
C VAL A 98 20.08 7.60 -1.45
N ALA A 99 20.74 6.45 -1.24
CA ALA A 99 20.28 5.17 -1.76
C ALA A 99 18.91 4.77 -1.20
N VAL A 100 18.64 5.10 0.07
CA VAL A 100 17.33 4.87 0.69
C VAL A 100 16.27 5.78 0.08
N LEU A 101 16.57 7.07 -0.11
CA LEU A 101 15.65 8.01 -0.77
C LEU A 101 15.28 7.56 -2.20
N ASP A 102 16.29 7.13 -2.97
CA ASP A 102 16.11 6.58 -4.32
C ASP A 102 15.19 5.35 -4.30
N SER A 103 15.42 4.42 -3.37
CA SER A 103 14.55 3.23 -3.23
C SER A 103 13.12 3.55 -2.77
N LEU A 104 12.91 4.69 -2.10
CA LEU A 104 11.61 5.13 -1.65
C LEU A 104 10.80 5.82 -2.75
N ASP A 105 11.44 6.33 -3.81
CA ASP A 105 10.74 7.03 -4.90
C ASP A 105 9.98 6.08 -5.84
N ASP A 106 10.46 4.84 -5.99
CA ASP A 106 9.89 3.82 -6.87
C ASP A 106 8.63 3.12 -6.33
N LEU A 107 8.10 3.55 -5.17
CA LEU A 107 6.99 2.84 -4.52
C LEU A 107 5.63 3.10 -5.22
N PRO A 108 4.85 2.06 -5.56
CA PRO A 108 3.66 2.16 -6.42
C PRO A 108 2.44 2.83 -5.76
N PHE A 109 2.54 3.18 -4.47
CA PHE A 109 1.47 3.85 -3.73
C PHE A 109 1.69 5.36 -3.58
N LEU A 110 2.80 5.90 -4.08
CA LEU A 110 3.13 7.32 -3.98
C LEU A 110 2.33 8.16 -4.97
N GLY A 111 1.92 9.34 -4.50
CA GLY A 111 1.35 10.38 -5.32
C GLY A 111 2.42 11.31 -5.89
N THR A 112 1.98 12.25 -6.72
CA THR A 112 2.84 13.24 -7.38
C THR A 112 3.50 14.22 -6.40
N GLU A 113 2.86 14.50 -5.26
CA GLU A 113 3.40 15.42 -4.26
C GLU A 113 4.51 14.76 -3.44
N GLU A 114 4.37 13.47 -3.12
CA GLU A 114 5.38 12.71 -2.39
C GLU A 114 6.65 12.49 -3.21
N GLN A 115 6.53 12.21 -4.50
CA GLN A 115 7.67 12.10 -5.43
C GLN A 115 8.42 13.43 -5.53
N LYS A 116 7.68 14.53 -5.71
CA LYS A 116 8.26 15.88 -5.75
C LYS A 116 9.04 16.24 -4.48
N LEU A 117 8.59 15.75 -3.32
CA LEU A 117 9.31 15.96 -2.05
C LEU A 117 10.64 15.20 -2.02
N ILE A 118 10.68 13.95 -2.51
CA ILE A 118 11.93 13.19 -2.61
C ILE A 118 12.88 13.87 -3.61
N ASP A 119 12.38 14.28 -4.78
CA ASP A 119 13.17 14.97 -5.81
C ASP A 119 13.88 16.23 -5.28
N GLU A 120 13.13 17.09 -4.59
CA GLU A 120 13.68 18.34 -4.05
C GLU A 120 14.70 18.07 -2.93
N LEU A 121 14.44 17.04 -2.10
CA LEU A 121 15.37 16.64 -1.04
C LEU A 121 16.67 16.09 -1.65
N LEU A 122 16.57 15.19 -2.62
CA LEU A 122 17.73 14.56 -3.27
C LEU A 122 18.56 15.61 -4.04
N LYS A 123 17.90 16.54 -4.72
CA LYS A 123 18.55 17.69 -5.35
C LYS A 123 19.31 18.54 -4.32
N THR A 124 18.70 18.87 -3.19
CA THR A 124 19.35 19.66 -2.13
C THR A 124 20.59 18.96 -1.58
N VAL A 125 20.54 17.64 -1.39
CA VAL A 125 21.69 16.85 -0.91
C VAL A 125 22.82 16.88 -1.94
N VAL A 126 22.51 16.66 -3.22
CA VAL A 126 23.49 16.71 -4.31
C VAL A 126 24.14 18.09 -4.42
N ASP A 127 23.34 19.17 -4.37
CA ASP A 127 23.85 20.54 -4.41
C ASP A 127 24.78 20.83 -3.22
N SER A 128 24.45 20.32 -2.02
CA SER A 128 25.29 20.51 -0.83
C SER A 128 26.63 19.77 -0.91
N LEU A 129 26.65 18.57 -1.52
CA LEU A 129 27.86 17.78 -1.72
C LEU A 129 28.78 18.42 -2.76
N ALA A 130 28.20 18.97 -3.84
CA ALA A 130 28.96 19.67 -4.86
C ALA A 130 29.64 20.93 -4.29
N GLU A 131 28.97 21.67 -3.41
CA GLU A 131 29.55 22.84 -2.73
C GLU A 131 30.69 22.44 -1.78
N SER A 132 30.55 21.36 -1.01
CA SER A 132 31.62 20.89 -0.11
C SER A 132 32.88 20.45 -0.87
N ASP A 133 32.73 19.73 -1.98
CA ASP A 133 33.86 19.29 -2.80
C ASP A 133 34.60 20.47 -3.44
N ASN A 134 33.87 21.52 -3.84
CA ASN A 134 34.46 22.71 -4.46
C ASN A 134 35.27 23.54 -3.44
N MET A 135 34.82 23.61 -2.19
CA MET A 135 35.52 24.33 -1.12
C MET A 135 36.82 23.62 -0.71
N ASP A 136 36.81 22.28 -0.61
CA ASP A 136 38.02 21.49 -0.30
C ASP A 136 39.08 21.59 -1.42
N ASN A 137 38.66 21.59 -2.69
CA ASN A 137 39.56 21.76 -3.83
C ASN A 137 40.22 23.14 -3.85
N THR A 138 39.47 24.20 -3.51
CA THR A 138 39.98 25.58 -3.47
C THR A 138 41.06 25.75 -2.39
N ILE A 139 40.79 25.27 -1.16
CA ILE A 139 41.76 25.31 -0.05
C ILE A 139 43.03 24.55 -0.41
N THR A 140 42.90 23.38 -1.04
CA THR A 140 44.04 22.55 -1.42
C THR A 140 44.92 23.25 -2.48
N SER A 141 44.31 23.96 -3.44
CA SER A 141 45.06 24.74 -4.44
C SER A 141 45.77 25.96 -3.84
N GLU A 142 45.15 26.67 -2.90
CA GLU A 142 45.75 27.85 -2.26
C GLU A 142 46.96 27.47 -1.38
N ILE A 143 46.89 26.34 -0.68
CA ILE A 143 48.02 25.80 0.09
C ILE A 143 49.15 25.30 -0.83
N ALA A 144 48.82 24.78 -2.02
CA ALA A 144 49.82 24.33 -2.98
C ALA A 144 50.59 25.51 -3.58
N ASP A 145 49.90 26.59 -3.95
CA ASP A 145 50.51 27.81 -4.48
C ASP A 145 51.36 28.55 -3.43
N GLU A 146 50.94 28.57 -2.15
CA GLU A 146 51.75 29.14 -1.07
C GLU A 146 53.07 28.37 -0.83
N LYS A 147 53.07 27.06 -1.12
CA LYS A 147 54.27 26.22 -1.01
C LYS A 147 55.24 26.36 -2.18
N GLU A 148 54.78 26.65 -3.39
CA GLU A 148 55.67 26.93 -4.53
C GLU A 148 56.27 28.35 -4.49
N ALA A 149 55.63 29.27 -3.78
CA ALA A 149 56.11 30.65 -3.62
C ALA A 149 57.17 30.84 -2.51
N ARG A 150 57.51 29.81 -1.75
CA ARG A 150 58.58 29.80 -0.71
C ARG A 150 59.79 28.98 -1.13
#